data_AF-A0A9P5VU91-F1
#
_entry.id   AF-A0A9P5VU91-F1
#
_cell.length_a   1.000
_cell.length_b   1.000
_cell.length_c   1.000
_cell.angle_alpha   90.00
_cell.angle_beta   90.00
_cell.angle_gamma   90.00
#
_symmetry.space_group_name_H-M   'P 1'
#
loop_
_entity.id
_entity.type
_entity.pdbx_description
1 polymer ?
#
loop_
_entity_poly.entity_id
_entity_poly.type
_entity_poly.pdbx_seq_one_letter_code
_entity_poly.pdbx_strand_id
1 'polypeptide(L)'
;MCIPILDIMRQRTNESEGRFLGLQDIFESDQYTSLRHLAQLNKIDQILAVVCDVRESTITGDKRKTFRLDDDRVLAWLKRKVQALVDKFPSIPALMNSIAYTESLPEACRTEAITQSALRLVSAYLSDSWATQLAAEYQ
;
A
#
# COMPACT_ATOMS: atom_id res chain seq x y z
N MET A 1 -1.13 5.99 -0.24
CA MET A 1 -2.03 7.07 0.24
C MET A 1 -3.38 6.52 0.73
N CYS A 2 -4.06 5.60 0.03
CA CYS A 2 -5.37 5.10 0.48
C CYS A 2 -5.31 4.03 1.59
N ILE A 3 -4.18 3.34 1.77
CA ILE A 3 -4.04 2.26 2.77
C ILE A 3 -4.43 2.72 4.19
N PRO A 4 -3.92 3.85 4.74
CA PRO A 4 -4.34 4.30 6.07
C PRO A 4 -5.85 4.57 6.19
N ILE A 5 -6.48 5.13 5.15
CA ILE A 5 -7.92 5.38 5.13
C ILE A 5 -8.67 4.05 5.16
N LEU A 6 -8.30 3.10 4.29
CA LEU A 6 -8.94 1.79 4.20
C LEU A 6 -8.77 0.97 5.49
N ASP A 7 -7.62 1.10 6.15
CA ASP A 7 -7.30 0.41 7.40
C ASP A 7 -8.13 0.93 8.58
N ILE A 8 -8.40 2.24 8.62
CA ILE A 8 -9.33 2.84 9.57
C ILE A 8 -10.77 2.41 9.25
N MET A 9 -11.16 2.52 7.98
CA MET A 9 -12.56 2.34 7.55
C MET A 9 -13.01 0.88 7.58
N ARG A 10 -12.12 -0.10 7.44
CA ARG A 10 -12.51 -1.52 7.52
C ARG A 10 -13.07 -1.90 8.89
N GLN A 11 -12.80 -1.12 9.96
CA GLN A 11 -13.28 -1.39 11.32
C GLN A 11 -12.95 -2.82 11.78
N ARG A 12 -11.70 -3.25 11.57
CA ARG A 12 -11.22 -4.57 11.97
C ARG A 12 -11.35 -4.74 13.48
N THR A 13 -11.78 -5.92 13.91
CA THR A 13 -11.77 -6.35 15.32
C THR A 13 -10.97 -7.63 15.45
N ASN A 14 -10.72 -8.10 16.68
CA ASN A 14 -10.07 -9.39 16.90
C ASN A 14 -10.90 -10.58 16.35
N GLU A 15 -12.19 -10.37 16.11
CA GLU A 15 -13.14 -11.39 15.67
C GLU A 15 -13.51 -11.28 14.18
N SER A 16 -13.13 -10.18 13.51
CA SER A 16 -13.54 -9.90 12.13
C SER A 16 -12.48 -9.11 11.38
N GLU A 17 -12.20 -9.53 10.15
CA GLU A 17 -11.32 -8.83 9.20
C GLU A 17 -11.89 -7.48 8.71
N GLY A 18 -13.11 -7.13 9.14
CA GLY A 18 -13.73 -5.85 8.84
C GLY A 18 -14.86 -5.93 7.81
N ARG A 19 -15.37 -4.76 7.43
CA ARG A 19 -16.58 -4.59 6.62
C ARG A 19 -16.25 -4.25 5.17
N PHE A 20 -17.13 -4.68 4.27
CA PHE A 20 -17.16 -4.23 2.89
C PHE A 20 -17.90 -2.90 2.82
N LEU A 21 -17.26 -1.89 2.23
CA LEU A 21 -17.80 -0.53 2.13
C LEU A 21 -17.85 -0.08 0.67
N GLY A 22 -18.82 0.77 0.34
CA GLY A 22 -18.88 1.41 -0.96
C GLY A 22 -17.80 2.49 -1.11
N LEU A 23 -17.49 2.89 -2.34
CA LEU A 23 -16.54 3.97 -2.62
C LEU A 23 -16.89 5.27 -1.88
N GLN A 24 -18.18 5.62 -1.84
CA GLN A 24 -18.64 6.83 -1.18
C GLN A 24 -18.40 6.74 0.33
N ASP A 25 -18.76 5.61 0.94
CA ASP A 25 -18.59 5.37 2.37
C ASP A 25 -17.11 5.41 2.79
N ILE A 26 -16.20 4.87 1.97
CA ILE A 26 -14.76 4.83 2.27
C ILE A 26 -14.14 6.23 2.34
N PHE A 27 -14.59 7.13 1.48
CA PHE A 27 -14.05 8.49 1.36
C PHE A 27 -14.92 9.55 2.03
N GLU A 28 -15.96 9.12 2.76
CA GLU A 28 -16.78 9.99 3.58
C GLU A 28 -16.09 10.23 4.92
N SER A 29 -15.63 11.48 5.12
CA SER A 29 -15.02 11.91 6.38
C SER A 29 -15.48 13.33 6.71
N ASP A 30 -16.05 13.50 7.91
CA ASP A 30 -16.44 14.81 8.43
C ASP A 30 -15.23 15.71 8.71
N GLN A 31 -14.09 15.11 9.05
CA GLN A 31 -12.85 15.82 9.34
C GLN A 31 -12.12 16.26 8.06
N TYR A 32 -12.26 15.49 6.97
CA TYR A 32 -11.56 15.72 5.71
C TYR A 32 -12.52 15.59 4.52
N THR A 33 -13.38 16.59 4.37
CA THR A 33 -14.40 16.64 3.31
C THR A 33 -13.83 16.56 1.89
N SER A 34 -12.58 16.97 1.70
CA SER A 34 -11.87 16.88 0.42
C SER A 34 -11.60 15.45 -0.05
N LEU A 35 -11.65 14.45 0.85
CA LEU A 35 -11.48 13.04 0.48
C LEU A 35 -12.56 12.56 -0.49
N ARG A 36 -13.75 13.17 -0.47
CA ARG A 36 -14.84 12.86 -1.41
C ARG A 36 -14.43 13.02 -2.88
N HIS A 37 -13.47 13.89 -3.19
CA HIS A 37 -12.93 14.02 -4.55
C HIS A 37 -12.14 12.77 -5.00
N LEU A 38 -11.57 12.00 -4.07
CA LEU A 38 -10.89 10.75 -4.41
C LEU A 38 -11.86 9.70 -4.95
N ALA A 39 -13.10 9.68 -4.47
CA ALA A 39 -14.15 8.81 -4.98
C ALA A 39 -14.52 9.12 -6.45
N GLN A 40 -14.19 10.33 -6.93
CA GLN A 40 -14.45 10.78 -8.29
C GLN A 40 -13.26 10.57 -9.23
N LEU A 41 -12.12 10.10 -8.72
CA LEU A 41 -10.94 9.84 -9.55
C LEU A 41 -11.22 8.72 -10.53
N ASN A 42 -10.79 8.93 -11.78
CA ASN A 42 -10.91 7.92 -12.82
C ASN A 42 -10.14 6.65 -12.42
N LYS A 43 -10.78 5.48 -12.58
CA LYS A 43 -10.23 4.16 -12.25
C LYS A 43 -9.90 3.95 -10.76
N ILE A 44 -10.48 4.73 -9.85
CA ILE A 44 -10.25 4.52 -8.40
C ILE A 44 -10.66 3.11 -7.96
N ASP A 45 -11.71 2.54 -8.54
CA ASP A 45 -12.16 1.17 -8.29
C ASP A 45 -11.09 0.14 -8.67
N GLN A 46 -10.42 0.34 -9.80
CA GLN A 46 -9.33 -0.51 -10.25
C GLN A 46 -8.10 -0.38 -9.34
N ILE A 47 -7.81 0.83 -8.87
CA ILE A 47 -6.70 1.09 -7.94
C ILE A 47 -6.97 0.40 -6.59
N LEU A 48 -8.19 0.50 -6.06
CA LEU A 48 -8.58 -0.16 -4.82
C LEU A 48 -8.55 -1.69 -4.98
N ALA A 49 -8.98 -2.23 -6.12
CA ALA A 49 -8.96 -3.67 -6.38
C ALA A 49 -7.56 -4.31 -6.26
N VAL A 50 -6.49 -3.52 -6.35
CA VAL A 50 -5.11 -4.00 -6.18
C VAL A 50 -4.81 -4.40 -4.73
N VAL A 51 -5.43 -3.73 -3.76
CA VAL A 51 -5.16 -3.88 -2.32
C VAL A 51 -6.39 -4.31 -1.51
N CYS A 52 -7.56 -4.34 -2.14
CA CYS A 52 -8.82 -4.74 -1.52
C CYS A 52 -9.34 -6.05 -2.11
N ASP A 53 -10.09 -6.78 -1.28
CA ASP A 53 -11.09 -7.72 -1.76
C ASP A 53 -12.31 -6.94 -2.29
N VAL A 54 -12.83 -7.35 -3.44
CA VAL A 54 -13.88 -6.64 -4.17
C VAL A 54 -15.07 -7.56 -4.35
N ARG A 55 -16.23 -7.12 -3.89
CA ARG A 55 -17.50 -7.81 -4.12
C ARG A 55 -18.38 -6.94 -5.00
N GLU A 56 -18.97 -7.55 -6.02
CA GLU A 56 -19.97 -6.91 -6.86
C GLU A 56 -21.35 -7.43 -6.44
N SER A 57 -22.25 -6.52 -6.06
CA SER A 57 -23.64 -6.83 -5.78
C SER A 57 -24.54 -6.08 -6.77
N THR A 58 -25.58 -6.75 -7.25
CA THR A 58 -26.63 -6.10 -8.02
C THR A 58 -27.77 -5.78 -7.07
N ILE A 59 -27.91 -4.51 -6.70
CA ILE A 59 -29.02 -4.04 -5.87
C ILE A 59 -29.85 -3.11 -6.76
N THR A 60 -31.15 -3.41 -6.87
CA THR A 60 -32.11 -2.61 -7.68
C THR A 60 -31.69 -2.37 -9.14
N GLY A 61 -31.03 -3.35 -9.77
CA GLY A 61 -30.61 -3.27 -11.18
C GLY A 61 -29.28 -2.55 -11.43
N ASP A 62 -28.73 -1.88 -10.41
CA ASP A 62 -27.42 -1.24 -10.48
C ASP A 62 -26.32 -2.14 -9.93
N LYS A 63 -25.21 -2.25 -10.67
CA LYS A 63 -24.00 -2.92 -10.19
C LYS A 63 -23.27 -2.00 -9.22
N ARG A 64 -23.19 -2.40 -7.95
CA ARG A 64 -22.39 -1.71 -6.93
C ARG A 64 -21.22 -2.58 -6.52
N LYS A 65 -20.03 -1.98 -6.49
CA LYS A 65 -18.83 -2.61 -5.95
C LYS A 65 -18.62 -2.18 -4.51
N THR A 66 -18.31 -3.13 -3.65
CA THR A 66 -17.88 -2.88 -2.28
C THR A 66 -16.46 -3.42 -2.10
N PHE A 67 -15.70 -2.75 -1.24
CA PHE A 67 -14.28 -2.97 -1.05
C PHE A 67 -14.00 -3.20 0.43
N ARG A 68 -13.11 -4.14 0.72
CA ARG A 68 -12.54 -4.36 2.04
C ARG A 68 -11.04 -4.52 1.89
N LEU A 69 -10.25 -3.83 2.71
CA LEU A 69 -8.79 -4.00 2.68
C LEU A 69 -8.42 -5.47 2.95
N ASP A 70 -7.48 -6.00 2.18
CA ASP A 70 -7.03 -7.37 2.26
C ASP A 70 -5.53 -7.36 2.58
N ASP A 71 -5.15 -7.99 3.70
CA ASP A 71 -3.79 -7.87 4.23
C ASP A 71 -2.76 -8.51 3.29
N ASP A 72 -3.07 -9.67 2.74
CA ASP A 72 -2.18 -10.40 1.82
C ASP A 72 -1.97 -9.61 0.53
N ARG A 73 -3.03 -9.00 -0.01
CA ARG A 73 -2.94 -8.14 -1.20
C ARG A 73 -2.14 -6.88 -0.93
N VAL A 74 -2.32 -6.26 0.24
CA VAL A 74 -1.52 -5.10 0.65
C VAL A 74 -0.04 -5.49 0.73
N LEU A 75 0.30 -6.57 1.41
CA LEU A 75 1.69 -7.03 1.52
C LEU A 75 2.29 -7.37 0.14
N ALA A 76 1.57 -8.10 -0.70
CA ALA A 76 2.01 -8.42 -2.05
C ALA A 76 2.19 -7.16 -2.92
N TRP A 77 1.37 -6.14 -2.74
CA TRP A 77 1.55 -4.86 -3.41
C TRP A 77 2.75 -4.07 -2.88
N LEU A 78 2.96 -4.04 -1.57
CA LEU A 78 4.11 -3.38 -0.94
C LEU A 78 5.44 -4.03 -1.34
N LYS A 79 5.52 -5.36 -1.35
CA LYS A 79 6.70 -6.10 -1.84
C LYS A 79 7.03 -5.74 -3.29
N ARG A 80 6.01 -5.64 -4.15
CA ARG A 80 6.18 -5.16 -5.54
C ARG A 80 6.67 -3.72 -5.62
N LYS A 81 6.24 -2.84 -4.69
CA LYS A 81 6.74 -1.46 -4.62
C LYS A 81 8.21 -1.40 -4.20
N VAL A 82 8.61 -2.20 -3.21
CA VAL A 82 10.01 -2.34 -2.81
C VAL A 82 10.83 -2.86 -3.98
N GLN A 83 10.41 -3.94 -4.64
CA GLN A 83 11.13 -4.49 -5.79
C GLN A 83 11.28 -3.47 -6.92
N ALA A 84 10.20 -2.78 -7.29
CA ALA A 84 10.25 -1.75 -8.33
C ALA A 84 11.21 -0.59 -7.97
N LEU A 85 11.37 -0.29 -6.68
CA LEU A 85 12.33 0.70 -6.21
C LEU A 85 13.76 0.15 -6.23
N VAL A 86 13.98 -1.11 -5.85
CA VAL A 86 15.26 -1.80 -5.98
C VAL A 86 15.73 -1.82 -7.44
N ASP A 87 14.86 -2.19 -8.38
CA ASP A 87 15.18 -2.26 -9.81
C ASP A 87 15.55 -0.89 -10.38
N LYS A 88 14.89 0.17 -9.90
CA LYS A 88 15.14 1.56 -10.32
C LYS A 88 16.22 2.25 -9.50
N PHE A 89 16.68 1.66 -8.41
CA PHE A 89 17.63 2.28 -7.49
C PHE A 89 18.90 2.76 -8.21
N PRO A 90 19.53 1.97 -9.11
CA PRO A 90 20.73 2.39 -9.83
C PRO A 90 20.51 3.58 -10.76
N SER A 91 19.26 3.79 -11.20
CA SER A 91 18.91 4.89 -12.11
C SER A 91 18.67 6.23 -11.41
N ILE A 92 18.71 6.25 -10.06
CA ILE A 92 18.41 7.44 -9.26
C ILE A 92 19.70 7.88 -8.54
N PRO A 93 20.42 8.91 -9.04
CA PRO A 93 21.72 9.31 -8.48
C PRO A 93 21.68 9.65 -6.99
N ALA A 94 20.62 10.31 -6.51
CA ALA A 94 20.45 10.64 -5.11
C ALA A 94 20.41 9.40 -4.19
N LEU A 95 19.80 8.31 -4.66
CA LEU A 95 19.73 7.05 -3.92
C LEU A 95 21.06 6.30 -3.97
N MET A 96 21.73 6.28 -5.12
CA MET A 96 23.07 5.68 -5.25
C MET A 96 24.09 6.37 -4.33
N ASN A 97 24.08 7.70 -4.29
CA ASN A 97 24.95 8.46 -3.39
C ASN A 97 24.68 8.14 -1.91
N SER A 98 23.44 7.82 -1.54
CA SER A 98 23.11 7.48 -0.14
C SER A 98 23.73 6.17 0.34
N ILE A 99 24.15 5.30 -0.58
CA ILE A 99 24.79 4.01 -0.30
C ILE A 99 26.22 3.93 -0.87
N ALA A 100 26.84 5.05 -1.24
CA ALA A 100 28.18 5.06 -1.86
C ALA A 100 29.25 4.35 -1.02
N TYR A 101 29.09 4.32 0.31
CA TYR A 101 29.96 3.58 1.22
C TYR A 101 29.93 2.05 1.00
N THR A 102 28.94 1.54 0.25
CA THR A 102 28.78 0.11 -0.06
C THR A 102 29.48 -0.31 -1.35
N GLU A 103 30.04 0.62 -2.12
CA GLU A 103 30.67 0.30 -3.42
C GLU A 103 31.84 -0.67 -3.31
N SER A 104 32.54 -0.65 -2.18
CA SER A 104 33.66 -1.57 -1.89
C SER A 104 33.22 -2.93 -1.35
N LEU A 105 31.93 -3.11 -1.05
CA LEU A 105 31.38 -4.35 -0.50
C LEU A 105 31.08 -5.38 -1.60
N PRO A 106 31.03 -6.68 -1.25
CA PRO A 106 30.55 -7.72 -2.15
C PRO A 106 29.17 -7.41 -2.74
N GLU A 107 28.90 -7.89 -3.95
CA GLU A 107 27.64 -7.65 -4.68
C GLU A 107 26.39 -8.06 -3.87
N ALA A 108 26.49 -9.15 -3.10
CA ALA A 108 25.42 -9.59 -2.20
C ALA A 108 25.11 -8.51 -1.14
N CYS A 109 26.13 -7.98 -0.46
CA CYS A 109 25.98 -6.92 0.55
C CYS A 109 25.44 -5.61 -0.06
N ARG A 110 25.83 -5.28 -1.30
CA ARG A 110 25.31 -4.13 -2.02
C ARG A 110 23.81 -4.29 -2.33
N THR A 111 23.42 -5.46 -2.83
CA THR A 111 22.02 -5.77 -3.14
C THR A 111 21.15 -5.73 -1.88
N GLU A 112 21.67 -6.23 -0.77
CA GLU A 112 21.02 -6.13 0.55
C GLU A 112 20.88 -4.67 1.00
N ALA A 113 21.95 -3.86 0.91
CA ALA A 113 21.89 -2.44 1.26
C ALA A 113 20.89 -1.65 0.41
N ILE A 114 20.79 -1.94 -0.89
CA ILE A 114 19.78 -1.37 -1.79
C ILE A 114 18.38 -1.77 -1.33
N THR A 115 18.18 -3.06 -1.04
CA THR A 115 16.88 -3.59 -0.59
C THR A 115 16.44 -2.97 0.73
N GLN A 116 17.34 -2.88 1.71
CA GLN A 116 17.07 -2.25 3.00
C GLN A 116 16.78 -0.75 2.86
N SER A 117 17.47 -0.05 1.95
CA SER A 117 17.21 1.36 1.67
C SER A 117 15.85 1.55 1.00
N ALA A 118 15.50 0.71 0.03
CA ALA A 118 14.19 0.72 -0.61
C ALA A 118 13.06 0.42 0.39
N LEU A 119 13.25 -0.56 1.26
CA LEU A 119 12.33 -0.91 2.34
C LEU A 119 12.09 0.28 3.26
N ARG A 120 13.15 0.95 3.75
CA ARG A 120 13.02 2.14 4.60
C ARG A 120 12.25 3.27 3.93
N LEU A 121 12.50 3.50 2.64
CA LEU A 121 11.78 4.52 1.87
C LEU A 121 10.30 4.21 1.75
N VAL A 122 9.91 2.96 1.49
CA VAL A 122 8.51 2.56 1.43
C VAL A 122 7.86 2.67 2.82
N SER A 123 8.53 2.17 3.86
CA SER A 123 8.02 2.19 5.24
C SER A 123 7.77 3.60 5.78
N ALA A 124 8.52 4.61 5.33
CA ALA A 124 8.30 6.01 5.73
C ALA A 124 6.92 6.58 5.31
N TYR A 125 6.21 5.92 4.40
CA TYR A 125 4.86 6.30 3.95
C TYR A 125 3.75 5.37 4.46
N LEU A 126 4.08 4.45 5.37
CA LEU A 126 3.16 3.48 5.98
C LEU A 126 2.92 3.82 7.44
N SER A 127 1.87 3.24 8.03
CA SER A 127 1.74 3.21 9.48
C SER A 127 2.75 2.23 10.09
N ASP A 128 3.07 2.38 11.37
CA ASP A 128 4.02 1.53 12.08
C ASP A 128 3.66 0.03 11.98
N SER A 129 2.36 -0.29 11.98
CA SER A 129 1.87 -1.65 11.83
C SER A 129 2.26 -2.25 10.47
N TRP A 130 1.96 -1.55 9.37
CA TRP A 130 2.30 -2.00 8.01
C TRP A 130 3.81 -2.01 7.77
N ALA A 131 4.54 -1.03 8.30
CA ALA A 131 5.99 -0.99 8.21
C ALA A 131 6.64 -2.20 8.90
N THR A 132 6.13 -2.59 10.08
CA THR A 132 6.62 -3.75 10.83
C THR A 132 6.32 -5.05 10.10
N GLN A 133 5.09 -5.21 9.59
CA GLN A 133 4.72 -6.41 8.81
C GLN A 133 5.55 -6.53 7.54
N LEU A 134 5.75 -5.42 6.81
CA LEU A 134 6.59 -5.43 5.62
C LEU A 134 8.04 -5.78 5.96
N ALA A 135 8.60 -5.26 7.07
CA ALA A 135 9.96 -5.57 7.47
C ALA A 135 10.17 -7.06 7.81
N ALA A 136 9.16 -7.72 8.41
CA ALA A 136 9.21 -9.15 8.73
C ALA A 136 9.32 -10.05 7.47
N GLU A 137 8.87 -9.57 6.30
CA GLU A 137 8.98 -10.29 5.03
C GLU A 137 10.40 -10.29 4.43
N TYR A 138 11.32 -9.52 5.01
CA TYR A 138 12.71 -9.34 4.54
C TYR A 138 13.75 -9.73 5.61
N GLN A 139 13.33 -10.43 6.66
CA GLN A 139 14.19 -11.05 7.68
C GLN A 139 14.40 -12.53 7.37
#